data_AF-A0A7W0YJZ1-F1
#
_entry.id   AF-A0A7W0YJZ1-F1
#
_cell.length_a   1.000
_cell.length_b   1.000
_cell.length_c   1.000
_cell.angle_alpha   90.00
_cell.angle_beta   90.00
_cell.angle_gamma   90.00
#
_symmetry.space_group_name_H-M   'P 1'
#
loop_
_entity.id
_entity.type
_entity.pdbx_description
1 polymer ?
#
loop_
_entity_poly.entity_id
_entity_poly.type
_entity_poly.pdbx_seq_one_letter_code
_entity_poly.pdbx_strand_id
1 'polypeptide(L)'
;MDDYVAAVEAGRASSLGWPDWINVPSKVGQVAATKVFARDLGARAERAGILIDAVCPGLVDTAASRPWFSDMAGAQSPAAAARDI
;
A
#
# COMPACT_ATOMS: atom_id res chain seq x y z
N MET A 1 15.39 -3.63 5.27
CA MET A 1 14.87 -3.95 3.92
C MET A 1 15.90 -4.78 3.15
N ASP A 2 17.19 -4.56 3.43
CA ASP A 2 18.33 -5.28 2.86
C ASP A 2 18.21 -6.81 2.95
N ASP A 3 17.74 -7.36 4.06
CA ASP A 3 17.54 -8.81 4.21
C ASP A 3 16.54 -9.39 3.20
N TYR A 4 15.47 -8.63 2.90
CA TYR A 4 14.49 -9.01 1.89
C TYR A 4 15.10 -8.95 0.49
N VAL A 5 15.84 -7.88 0.18
CA VAL A 5 16.54 -7.74 -1.11
C VAL A 5 17.50 -8.91 -1.33
N ALA A 6 18.35 -9.21 -0.35
CA ALA A 6 19.28 -10.33 -0.41
C ALA A 6 18.56 -11.69 -0.53
N ALA A 7 17.39 -11.85 0.10
CA ALA A 7 16.57 -13.05 -0.06
C ALA A 7 15.99 -13.21 -1.46
N VAL A 8 15.54 -12.12 -2.09
CA VAL A 8 15.05 -12.12 -3.47
C VAL A 8 16.17 -12.44 -4.45
N GLU A 9 17.31 -11.75 -4.34
CA GLU A 9 18.48 -11.95 -5.22
C GLU A 9 19.01 -13.38 -5.15
N ALA A 10 19.00 -13.99 -3.97
CA ALA A 10 19.43 -15.37 -3.77
C ALA A 10 18.32 -16.41 -4.05
N GLY A 11 17.14 -16.02 -4.54
CA GLY A 11 16.03 -16.94 -4.87
C GLY A 11 15.40 -17.64 -3.65
N ARG A 12 15.55 -17.06 -2.45
CA ARG A 12 15.14 -17.64 -1.15
C ARG A 12 13.88 -16.99 -0.58
N ALA A 13 13.35 -15.96 -1.24
CA ALA A 13 12.25 -15.17 -0.69
C ALA A 13 11.02 -16.04 -0.36
N SER A 14 10.63 -16.94 -1.27
CA SER A 14 9.51 -17.86 -1.06
C SER A 14 9.72 -18.83 0.12
N SER A 15 10.93 -19.40 0.28
CA SER A 15 11.22 -20.28 1.42
C SER A 15 11.27 -19.56 2.77
N LEU A 16 11.41 -18.23 2.74
CA LEU A 16 11.29 -17.36 3.90
C LEU A 16 9.86 -16.81 4.10
N GLY A 17 8.88 -17.28 3.31
CA GLY A 17 7.47 -16.90 3.44
C GLY A 17 7.10 -15.58 2.76
N TRP A 18 7.99 -14.98 1.96
CA TRP A 18 7.65 -13.81 1.17
C TRP A 18 6.80 -14.20 -0.05
N PRO A 19 5.80 -13.38 -0.43
CA PRO A 19 5.04 -13.61 -1.65
C PRO A 19 5.88 -13.29 -2.88
N ASP A 20 5.50 -13.84 -4.03
CA ASP A 20 6.25 -13.64 -5.29
C ASP A 20 6.12 -12.19 -5.84
N TRP A 21 5.24 -11.37 -5.26
CA TRP A 21 4.88 -10.04 -5.76
C TRP A 21 5.19 -8.98 -4.70
N ILE A 22 6.15 -8.09 -5.00
CA ILE A 22 6.57 -7.00 -4.09
C ILE A 22 5.46 -6.02 -3.73
N ASN A 23 4.38 -5.96 -4.50
CA ASN A 23 3.27 -5.04 -4.25
C ASN A 23 2.66 -5.23 -2.86
N VAL A 24 2.39 -6.49 -2.45
CA VAL A 24 1.74 -6.77 -1.16
C VAL A 24 2.63 -6.36 0.03
N PRO A 25 3.90 -6.81 0.13
CA PRO A 25 4.81 -6.35 1.18
C PRO A 25 4.99 -4.83 1.22
N SER A 26 5.04 -4.18 0.05
CA SER A 26 5.16 -2.73 -0.04
C SER A 26 3.94 -2.01 0.56
N LYS A 27 2.73 -2.52 0.33
CA LYS A 27 1.49 -1.97 0.93
C LYS A 27 1.40 -2.23 2.43
N VAL A 28 1.84 -3.41 2.90
CA VAL A 28 1.97 -3.68 4.33
C VAL A 28 2.92 -2.67 4.99
N GLY A 29 4.07 -2.41 4.37
CA GLY A 29 5.03 -1.41 4.83
C GLY A 29 4.44 0.00 4.90
N GLN A 30 3.71 0.43 3.86
CA GLN A 30 3.02 1.74 3.84
C GLN A 30 2.01 1.86 5.01
N VAL A 31 1.14 0.86 5.19
CA VAL A 31 0.16 0.86 6.29
C VAL A 31 0.84 0.89 7.66
N ALA A 32 1.87 0.06 7.86
CA ALA A 32 2.62 0.02 9.12
C ALA A 32 3.32 1.34 9.41
N ALA A 33 3.98 1.94 8.42
CA ALA A 33 4.65 3.23 8.56
C ALA A 33 3.65 4.34 8.91
N THR A 34 2.48 4.39 8.26
CA THR A 34 1.43 5.37 8.60
C THR A 34 0.94 5.21 10.04
N LYS A 35 0.73 3.97 10.51
CA LYS A 35 0.31 3.71 11.90
C LYS A 35 1.36 4.16 12.92
N VAL A 36 2.64 3.86 12.66
CA VAL A 36 3.74 4.33 13.50
C VAL A 36 3.78 5.86 13.52
N PHE A 37 3.71 6.49 12.36
CA PHE A 37 3.72 7.94 12.24
C PHE A 37 2.54 8.62 12.95
N ALA A 38 1.33 8.08 12.78
CA ALA A 38 0.13 8.58 13.47
C ALA A 38 0.28 8.51 14.99
N ARG A 39 0.83 7.40 15.52
CA ARG A 39 1.11 7.24 16.95
C ARG A 39 2.16 8.22 17.45
N ASP A 40 3.24 8.39 16.69
CA ASP A 40 4.36 9.27 17.07
C ASP A 40 3.94 10.75 17.07
N LEU A 41 3.03 11.14 16.16
CA LEU A 41 2.47 12.50 16.14
C LEU A 41 1.41 12.70 17.23
N GLY A 42 0.64 11.66 17.56
CA GLY A 42 -0.21 11.54 18.75
C GLY A 42 -0.96 12.82 19.14
N ALA A 43 -0.74 13.29 20.37
CA ALA A 43 -1.42 14.45 20.92
C ALA A 43 -1.19 15.76 20.13
N ARG A 44 -0.13 15.86 19.31
CA ARG A 44 0.07 17.01 18.42
C ARG A 44 -0.93 16.99 17.27
N ALA A 45 -1.16 15.83 16.66
CA ALA A 45 -2.16 15.66 15.61
C ALA A 45 -3.55 16.00 16.15
N GLU A 46 -3.88 15.48 17.33
CA GLU A 46 -5.17 15.74 17.99
C GLU A 46 -5.41 17.23 18.27
N ARG A 47 -4.44 17.92 18.89
CA ARG A 47 -4.56 19.37 19.14
C ARG A 47 -4.68 20.20 17.88
N ALA A 48 -4.12 19.73 16.77
CA ALA A 48 -4.20 20.39 15.47
C ALA A 48 -5.46 20.00 14.68
N GLY A 49 -6.30 19.09 15.19
CA GLY A 49 -7.46 18.57 14.46
C GLY A 49 -7.08 17.76 13.22
N ILE A 50 -5.92 17.10 13.24
CA ILE A 50 -5.38 16.32 12.11
C ILE A 50 -5.63 14.83 12.35
N LEU A 51 -6.21 14.16 11.35
CA LEU A 51 -6.28 12.70 11.26
C LEU A 51 -5.21 12.19 10.27
N ILE A 52 -4.52 11.12 10.64
CA ILE A 52 -3.54 10.44 9.79
C ILE A 52 -3.98 8.98 9.67
N ASP A 53 -4.25 8.53 8.44
CA ASP A 53 -4.71 7.17 8.19
C ASP A 53 -4.18 6.61 6.87
N ALA A 54 -4.28 5.29 6.69
CA ALA A 54 -3.95 4.57 5.48
C ALA A 54 -5.21 4.03 4.82
N VAL A 55 -5.39 4.37 3.55
CA VAL A 55 -6.63 4.12 2.78
C VAL A 55 -6.35 3.30 1.53
N CYS A 56 -7.36 2.54 1.10
CA CYS A 56 -7.33 1.79 -0.15
C CYS A 56 -8.47 2.26 -1.04
N PRO A 57 -8.20 2.86 -2.22
CA PRO A 57 -9.24 3.33 -3.13
C PRO A 57 -9.93 2.19 -3.91
N GLY A 58 -9.62 0.93 -3.61
CA GLY A 58 -10.04 -0.23 -4.39
C GLY A 58 -9.34 -0.32 -5.74
N LEU A 59 -9.97 -1.03 -6.68
CA LEU A 59 -9.51 -1.10 -8.07
C LEU A 59 -9.89 0.20 -8.80
N VAL A 60 -8.88 0.93 -9.24
CA VAL A 60 -9.03 2.20 -9.98
C VAL A 60 -8.50 2.02 -11.40
N ASP A 61 -9.24 2.48 -12.40
CA ASP A 61 -8.83 2.44 -13.79
C ASP A 61 -7.77 3.49 -14.09
N THR A 62 -6.51 3.05 -14.08
CA THR A 62 -5.32 3.89 -14.30
C THR A 62 -4.34 3.17 -15.21
N ALA A 63 -3.38 3.92 -15.76
CA ALA A 63 -2.26 3.31 -16.49
C ALA A 63 -1.43 2.34 -15.62
N ALA A 64 -1.46 2.49 -14.28
CA ALA A 64 -0.73 1.63 -13.37
C ALA A 64 -1.42 0.27 -13.14
N SER A 65 -2.75 0.21 -13.20
CA SER A 65 -3.53 -1.03 -12.97
C SER A 65 -3.78 -1.83 -14.23
N ARG A 66 -4.07 -1.18 -15.37
CA ARG A 66 -4.41 -1.85 -16.64
C ARG A 66 -3.46 -2.99 -17.08
N PRO A 67 -2.13 -2.88 -16.93
CA PRO A 67 -1.24 -3.98 -17.35
C PRO A 67 -1.39 -5.27 -16.53
N TRP A 68 -2.01 -5.19 -15.35
CA TRP A 68 -2.10 -6.30 -14.38
C TRP A 68 -3.47 -6.97 -14.33
N PHE A 69 -4.48 -6.40 -14.98
CA PHE A 69 -5.85 -6.92 -14.98
C PHE A 69 -6.38 -7.02 -16.41
N SER A 70 -6.92 -8.19 -16.76
CA SER A 70 -7.56 -8.43 -18.06
C SER A 70 -8.98 -7.85 -18.15
N ASP A 71 -9.59 -7.56 -17.01
CA ASP A 71 -10.93 -6.97 -16.89
C ASP A 71 -10.91 -5.80 -15.91
N MET A 72 -11.44 -4.67 -16.34
CA MET A 72 -11.53 -3.42 -15.59
C MET A 72 -12.99 -2.96 -15.43
N ALA A 73 -13.98 -3.78 -15.80
CA ALA A 73 -15.39 -3.40 -15.77
C ALA A 73 -15.88 -3.00 -14.36
N GLY A 74 -15.30 -3.57 -13.31
CA GLY A 74 -15.58 -3.21 -11.91
C GLY A 74 -14.71 -2.08 -11.34
N ALA A 75 -13.81 -1.48 -12.13
CA ALA A 75 -12.89 -0.46 -11.65
C ALA A 75 -13.57 0.92 -11.59
N GLN A 76 -13.22 1.71 -10.57
CA GLN A 76 -13.64 3.10 -10.48
C GLN A 76 -12.78 4.00 -11.39
N SER A 77 -13.33 5.10 -11.89
CA SER A 77 -12.48 6.15 -12.49
C SER A 77 -11.64 6.84 -11.40
N PRO A 78 -10.49 7.46 -11.73
CA PRO A 78 -9.69 8.18 -10.74
C PRO A 78 -10.46 9.27 -10.00
N ALA A 79 -11.32 10.00 -10.72
CA ALA A 79 -12.14 11.06 -10.15
C ALA A 79 -13.26 10.53 -9.25
N ALA A 80 -13.77 9.32 -9.49
CA ALA A 80 -14.74 8.67 -8.62
C ALA A 80 -14.07 8.13 -7.36
N ALA A 81 -12.97 7.40 -7.53
CA ALA A 81 -12.22 6.81 -6.42
C ALA A 81 -11.74 7.86 -5.41
N ALA A 82 -11.36 9.06 -5.87
CA ALA A 82 -10.89 10.14 -5.00
C ALA A 82 -11.98 10.79 -4.12
N ARG A 83 -13.27 10.54 -4.38
CA ARG A 83 -14.38 11.11 -3.59
C ARG A 83 -14.69 10.30 -2.34
N ASP A 84 -14.34 9.03 -2.34
CA ASP A 84 -14.68 8.05 -1.31
C ASP A 84 -13.43 7.60 -0.54
N ILE A 85 -12.57 8.57 -0.22
CA ILE A 85 -11.33 8.41 0.57
C ILE A 85 -11.42 9.27 1.82
#